data_AF-A0A9D7YAN6-F1
#
_entry.id   AF-A0A9D7YAN6-F1
#
_cell.length_a   1.000
_cell.length_b   1.000
_cell.length_c   1.000
_cell.angle_alpha   90.00
_cell.angle_beta   90.00
_cell.angle_gamma   90.00
#
_symmetry.space_group_name_H-M   'P 1'
#
loop_
_entity.id
_entity.type
_entity.pdbx_description
1 polymer ?
#
loop_
_entity_poly.entity_id
_entity_poly.type
_entity_poly.pdbx_seq_one_letter_code
_entity_poly.pdbx_strand_id
1 'polypeptide(L)'
;MKRQFLFYFILISFTISAQEKFGTYKCPISVKPFDISIYTSKDSTYLLNIDMFSNDKINKKGGIWISNENHKEFTDKINEAKIKYSEWVKVAKQNNVKDFYKEMDINFRVLIAYFYYGNKITQQMGVDLKFSFSVIANNLSLIIRTGELKSISNEFMIHQGFMFVFRSEKEISDFLNKISISKVNDFIKKPKVKDLFKN
;
A
#
# COMPACT_ATOMS: atom_id res chain seq x y z
N MET A 1 12.67 2.68 63.20
CA MET A 1 13.64 2.27 62.17
C MET A 1 12.90 2.06 60.85
N LYS A 2 13.12 2.92 59.85
CA LYS A 2 12.42 2.90 58.57
C LYS A 2 13.03 1.82 57.66
N ARG A 3 12.26 0.77 57.33
CA ARG A 3 12.65 -0.22 56.29
C ARG A 3 12.41 0.42 54.92
N GLN A 4 13.48 0.77 54.20
CA GLN A 4 13.39 1.24 52.82
C GLN A 4 13.22 0.01 51.91
N PHE A 5 12.07 -0.09 51.24
CA PHE A 5 11.86 -1.01 50.13
C PHE A 5 12.58 -0.44 48.90
N LEU A 6 13.65 -1.09 48.47
CA LEU A 6 14.36 -0.76 47.24
C LEU A 6 13.63 -1.46 46.08
N PHE A 7 12.70 -0.77 45.43
CA PHE A 7 12.07 -1.25 44.19
C PHE A 7 13.04 -1.03 43.02
N TYR A 8 13.68 -2.10 42.55
CA TYR A 8 14.40 -2.12 41.28
C TYR A 8 13.37 -2.05 40.12
N PHE A 9 13.19 -0.86 39.55
CA PHE A 9 12.46 -0.67 38.30
C PHE A 9 13.33 -1.20 37.15
N ILE A 10 13.13 -2.44 36.74
CA ILE A 10 13.70 -2.98 35.50
C ILE A 10 12.91 -2.38 34.34
N LEU A 11 13.46 -1.32 33.73
CA LEU A 11 13.00 -0.80 32.45
C LEU A 11 13.36 -1.82 31.36
N ILE A 12 12.42 -2.72 31.05
CA ILE A 12 12.49 -3.56 29.86
C ILE A 12 12.27 -2.64 28.67
N SER A 13 13.35 -2.24 28.02
CA SER A 13 13.35 -1.53 26.74
C SER A 13 12.74 -2.44 25.68
N PHE A 14 11.43 -2.34 25.45
CA PHE A 14 10.81 -2.91 24.27
C PHE A 14 11.47 -2.28 23.05
N THR A 15 12.29 -3.04 22.33
CA THR A 15 12.77 -2.63 21.01
C THR A 15 11.58 -2.68 20.07
N ILE A 16 10.84 -1.58 19.97
CA ILE A 16 9.85 -1.37 18.94
C ILE A 16 10.63 -1.32 17.63
N SER A 17 10.57 -2.41 16.85
CA SER A 17 10.97 -2.38 15.44
C SER A 17 9.98 -1.48 14.72
N ALA A 18 10.31 -0.20 14.65
CA ALA A 18 9.51 0.81 13.98
C ALA A 18 9.55 0.57 12.47
N GLN A 19 8.39 0.72 11.84
CA GLN A 19 8.26 0.77 10.39
C GLN A 19 9.14 1.90 9.81
N GLU A 20 9.93 1.58 8.79
CA GLU A 20 10.87 2.52 8.17
C GLU A 20 10.30 3.09 6.87
N LYS A 21 10.48 4.41 6.68
CA LYS A 21 10.08 5.05 5.43
C LYS A 21 10.96 4.57 4.28
N PHE A 22 10.37 3.88 3.31
CA PHE A 22 11.05 3.33 2.14
C PHE A 22 10.99 4.31 0.95
N GLY A 23 9.86 4.97 0.75
CA GLY A 23 9.67 5.89 -0.37
C GLY A 23 8.29 6.53 -0.36
N THR A 24 7.94 7.14 -1.49
CA THR A 24 6.62 7.73 -1.73
C THR A 24 6.19 7.54 -3.17
N TYR A 25 4.91 7.63 -3.47
CA TYR A 25 4.41 7.72 -4.85
C TYR A 25 3.35 8.81 -4.98
N LYS A 26 3.11 9.28 -6.21
CA LYS A 26 2.09 10.30 -6.49
C LYS A 26 0.84 9.64 -7.04
N CYS A 27 -0.32 10.01 -6.51
CA CYS A 27 -1.62 9.70 -7.09
C CYS A 27 -2.13 10.95 -7.83
N PRO A 28 -2.60 10.87 -9.10
CA PRO A 28 -3.01 12.04 -9.87
C PRO A 28 -4.20 12.82 -9.30
N ILE A 29 -4.99 12.19 -8.42
CA ILE A 29 -6.16 12.78 -7.77
C ILE A 29 -5.85 13.26 -6.33
N SER A 30 -4.58 13.23 -5.91
CA SER A 30 -4.14 13.73 -4.62
C SER A 30 -3.10 14.84 -4.78
N VAL A 31 -3.19 15.84 -3.92
CA VAL A 31 -2.18 16.91 -3.81
C VAL A 31 -0.90 16.38 -3.15
N LYS A 32 -1.05 15.49 -2.16
CA LYS A 32 0.07 14.94 -1.38
C LYS A 32 0.48 13.56 -1.91
N PRO A 33 1.79 13.25 -1.92
CA PRO A 33 2.24 11.90 -2.18
C PRO A 33 1.84 10.97 -1.03
N PHE A 34 1.77 9.68 -1.34
CA PHE A 34 1.49 8.61 -0.39
C PHE A 34 2.78 7.93 0.03
N ASP A 35 2.88 7.56 1.29
CA ASP A 35 4.06 6.91 1.83
C ASP A 35 4.09 5.42 1.46
N ILE A 36 5.29 4.94 1.19
CA ILE A 36 5.61 3.52 1.13
C ILE A 36 6.61 3.29 2.24
N SER A 37 6.31 2.34 3.10
CA SER A 37 7.12 2.05 4.26
C SER A 37 7.33 0.55 4.38
N ILE A 38 8.40 0.15 5.05
CA ILE A 38 8.80 -1.25 5.14
C ILE A 38 9.03 -1.64 6.60
N TYR A 39 8.53 -2.82 6.96
CA TYR A 39 8.93 -3.53 8.15
C TYR A 39 9.84 -4.68 7.74
N THR A 40 10.96 -4.87 8.44
CA THR A 40 11.91 -5.95 8.16
C THR A 40 12.14 -6.74 9.43
N SER A 41 12.09 -8.07 9.32
CA SER A 41 12.41 -8.99 10.40
C SER A 41 13.88 -9.42 10.37
N LYS A 42 14.37 -10.05 11.45
CA LYS A 42 15.77 -10.47 11.60
C LYS A 42 16.24 -11.44 10.51
N ASP A 43 15.32 -12.23 9.96
CA ASP A 43 15.57 -13.20 8.88
C ASP A 43 15.49 -12.57 7.46
N SER A 44 15.48 -11.23 7.37
CA SER A 44 15.30 -10.48 6.11
C SER A 44 13.95 -10.67 5.42
N THR A 45 12.95 -11.28 6.07
CA THR A 45 11.56 -11.16 5.62
C THR A 45 11.09 -9.72 5.78
N TYR A 46 10.16 -9.29 4.92
CA TYR A 46 9.65 -7.93 4.95
C TYR A 46 8.16 -7.83 4.64
N LEU A 47 7.59 -6.73 5.10
CA LEU A 47 6.24 -6.30 4.80
C LEU A 47 6.29 -4.88 4.25
N LEU A 48 5.86 -4.71 3.00
CA LEU A 48 5.69 -3.40 2.38
C LEU A 48 4.30 -2.87 2.66
N ASN A 49 4.25 -1.71 3.29
CA ASN A 49 3.03 -1.02 3.63
C ASN A 49 2.91 0.17 2.68
N ILE A 50 1.87 0.15 1.86
CA ILE A 50 1.66 1.14 0.81
C ILE A 50 0.37 1.90 1.15
N ASP A 51 0.51 3.17 1.53
CA ASP A 51 -0.66 4.03 1.75
C ASP A 51 -1.38 4.26 0.42
N MET A 52 -2.71 4.36 0.46
CA MET A 52 -3.56 4.48 -0.73
C MET A 52 -4.54 5.65 -0.60
N PHE A 53 -5.05 6.13 -1.74
CA PHE A 53 -6.06 7.16 -1.73
C PHE A 53 -7.36 6.62 -1.11
N SER A 54 -7.87 7.27 -0.08
CA SER A 54 -9.11 6.86 0.60
C SER A 54 -10.35 7.34 -0.14
N ASN A 55 -11.30 6.41 -0.34
CA ASN A 55 -12.65 6.75 -0.81
C ASN A 55 -13.55 7.26 0.32
N ASP A 56 -13.16 7.04 1.58
CA ASP A 56 -13.95 7.43 2.75
C ASP A 56 -13.78 8.92 3.06
N LYS A 57 -14.86 9.62 3.41
CA LYS A 57 -14.82 11.07 3.69
C LYS A 57 -14.19 11.43 5.04
N ILE A 58 -14.22 10.51 6.01
CA ILE A 58 -13.82 10.75 7.39
C ILE A 58 -12.45 10.12 7.64
N ASN A 59 -12.33 8.83 7.33
CA ASN A 59 -11.13 8.05 7.60
C ASN A 59 -10.19 8.09 6.39
N LYS A 60 -9.18 8.97 6.42
CA LYS A 60 -8.36 9.25 5.23
C LYS A 60 -7.06 8.44 5.12
N LYS A 61 -6.72 7.63 6.13
CA LYS A 61 -5.43 6.94 6.23
C LYS A 61 -5.61 5.43 6.20
N GLY A 62 -4.79 4.77 5.39
CA GLY A 62 -4.80 3.33 5.23
C GLY A 62 -4.22 2.92 3.89
N GLY A 63 -4.32 1.63 3.59
CA GLY A 63 -3.74 1.05 2.40
C GLY A 63 -3.63 -0.47 2.52
N ILE A 64 -2.58 -1.01 1.92
CA ILE A 64 -2.36 -2.47 1.85
C ILE A 64 -0.98 -2.85 2.35
N TRP A 65 -0.88 -4.09 2.83
CA TRP A 65 0.37 -4.73 3.20
C TRP A 65 0.69 -5.86 2.22
N ILE A 66 1.92 -5.85 1.72
CA ILE A 66 2.45 -6.83 0.76
C ILE A 66 3.64 -7.54 1.40
N SER A 67 3.50 -8.85 1.64
CA SER A 67 4.59 -9.68 2.14
C SER A 67 5.65 -9.91 1.05
N ASN A 68 6.86 -10.25 1.46
CA ASN A 68 7.93 -10.68 0.55
C ASN A 68 7.49 -11.82 -0.40
N GLU A 69 6.66 -12.74 0.09
CA GLU A 69 6.14 -13.88 -0.68
C GLU A 69 5.19 -13.43 -1.81
N ASN A 70 4.31 -12.48 -1.52
CA ASN A 70 3.30 -12.00 -2.48
C ASN A 70 3.78 -10.84 -3.34
N HIS A 71 4.98 -10.31 -3.07
CA HIS A 71 5.46 -9.10 -3.72
C HIS A 71 5.64 -9.27 -5.23
N LYS A 72 6.21 -10.40 -5.67
CA LYS A 72 6.38 -10.68 -7.10
C LYS A 72 5.02 -10.73 -7.80
N GLU A 73 4.08 -11.49 -7.24
CA GLU A 73 2.73 -11.64 -7.80
C GLU A 73 2.00 -10.29 -7.86
N PHE A 74 2.11 -9.46 -6.81
CA PHE A 74 1.54 -8.12 -6.79
C PHE A 74 2.06 -7.26 -7.96
N THR A 75 3.38 -7.24 -8.17
CA THR A 75 3.99 -6.48 -9.27
C THR A 75 3.63 -7.04 -10.63
N ASP A 76 3.53 -8.37 -10.76
CA ASP A 76 3.15 -9.04 -12.00
C ASP A 76 1.70 -8.69 -12.38
N LYS A 77 0.78 -8.69 -11.42
CA LYS A 77 -0.64 -8.35 -11.62
C LYS A 77 -0.86 -6.89 -12.01
N ILE A 78 -0.08 -5.97 -11.42
CA ILE A 78 -0.10 -4.56 -11.87
C ILE A 78 0.49 -4.43 -13.28
N ASN A 79 1.53 -5.21 -13.62
CA ASN A 79 2.10 -5.19 -14.96
C ASN A 79 1.14 -5.79 -16.00
N GLU A 80 0.39 -6.83 -15.66
CA GLU A 80 -0.71 -7.36 -16.47
C GLU A 80 -1.78 -6.29 -16.73
N ALA A 81 -2.20 -5.59 -15.66
CA ALA A 81 -3.15 -4.48 -15.76
C ALA A 81 -2.61 -3.32 -16.61
N LYS A 82 -1.30 -3.04 -16.54
CA LYS A 82 -0.62 -2.04 -17.38
C LYS A 82 -0.77 -2.38 -18.87
N ILE A 83 -0.51 -3.63 -19.25
CA ILE A 83 -0.63 -4.08 -20.65
C ILE A 83 -2.06 -3.87 -21.16
N LYS A 84 -3.06 -4.27 -20.37
CA LYS A 84 -4.48 -4.08 -20.73
C LYS A 84 -4.91 -2.62 -20.74
N TYR A 85 -4.41 -1.83 -19.81
CA TYR A 85 -4.59 -0.38 -19.82
C TYR A 85 -4.08 0.23 -21.14
N SER A 86 -2.86 -0.09 -21.57
CA SER A 86 -2.27 0.43 -22.82
C SER A 86 -3.11 0.07 -24.05
N GLU A 87 -3.61 -1.17 -24.11
CA GLU A 87 -4.52 -1.64 -25.16
C GLU A 87 -5.81 -0.81 -25.18
N TRP A 88 -6.49 -0.69 -24.04
CA TRP A 88 -7.78 0.00 -23.96
C TRP A 88 -7.66 1.50 -24.12
N VAL A 89 -6.53 2.12 -23.74
CA VAL A 89 -6.25 3.53 -24.05
C VAL A 89 -6.23 3.77 -25.56
N LYS A 90 -5.59 2.89 -26.34
CA LYS A 90 -5.56 3.01 -27.80
C LYS A 90 -6.96 2.91 -28.40
N VAL A 91 -7.72 1.89 -27.98
CA VAL A 91 -9.10 1.67 -28.44
C VAL A 91 -10.01 2.85 -28.08
N ALA A 92 -9.96 3.32 -26.84
CA ALA A 92 -10.79 4.44 -26.39
C ALA A 92 -10.50 5.73 -27.16
N LYS A 93 -9.22 6.01 -27.44
CA LYS A 93 -8.81 7.16 -28.26
C LYS A 93 -9.26 7.04 -29.71
N GLN A 94 -9.08 5.88 -30.34
CA GLN A 94 -9.51 5.63 -31.72
C GLN A 94 -11.01 5.80 -31.91
N ASN A 95 -11.81 5.44 -30.89
CA ASN A 95 -13.27 5.48 -30.94
C ASN A 95 -13.86 6.73 -30.26
N ASN A 96 -13.04 7.72 -29.86
CA ASN A 96 -13.49 8.93 -29.17
C ASN A 96 -14.40 8.68 -27.95
N VAL A 97 -14.15 7.60 -27.20
CA VAL A 97 -14.93 7.22 -26.02
C VAL A 97 -14.87 8.33 -24.96
N LYS A 98 -16.03 8.74 -24.43
CA LYS A 98 -16.15 9.85 -23.47
C LYS A 98 -16.47 9.42 -22.05
N ASP A 99 -17.29 8.38 -21.92
CA ASP A 99 -17.67 7.77 -20.66
C ASP A 99 -17.63 6.25 -20.84
N PHE A 100 -16.83 5.58 -20.03
CA PHE A 100 -16.71 4.14 -20.05
C PHE A 100 -16.14 3.65 -18.73
N TYR A 101 -16.65 2.51 -18.28
CA TYR A 101 -16.11 1.79 -17.14
C TYR A 101 -16.10 0.30 -17.43
N LYS A 102 -14.99 -0.36 -17.14
CA LYS A 102 -14.87 -1.81 -17.27
C LYS A 102 -13.92 -2.37 -16.23
N GLU A 103 -14.37 -3.37 -15.49
CA GLU A 103 -13.50 -4.19 -14.65
C GLU A 103 -12.62 -5.09 -15.54
N MET A 104 -11.35 -5.21 -15.15
CA MET A 104 -10.41 -6.13 -15.76
C MET A 104 -10.56 -7.49 -15.09
N ASP A 105 -10.44 -8.56 -15.87
CA ASP A 105 -10.37 -9.93 -15.34
C ASP A 105 -8.98 -10.21 -14.79
N ILE A 106 -8.63 -9.50 -13.72
CA ILE A 106 -7.36 -9.60 -13.02
C ILE A 106 -7.71 -9.73 -11.54
N ASN A 107 -7.39 -10.89 -10.98
CA ASN A 107 -7.63 -11.19 -9.58
C ASN A 107 -6.30 -11.19 -8.83
N PHE A 108 -6.27 -10.47 -7.71
CA PHE A 108 -5.16 -10.51 -6.76
C PHE A 108 -5.69 -10.29 -5.36
N ARG A 109 -5.35 -11.18 -4.42
CA ARG A 109 -5.77 -11.09 -3.02
C ARG A 109 -4.60 -10.62 -2.17
N VAL A 110 -4.71 -9.43 -1.59
CA VAL A 110 -3.74 -8.98 -0.58
C VAL A 110 -4.03 -9.65 0.74
N LEU A 111 -2.96 -9.97 1.48
CA LEU A 111 -3.08 -10.60 2.79
C LEU A 111 -3.83 -9.69 3.77
N ILE A 112 -3.45 -8.41 3.82
CA ILE A 112 -4.02 -7.42 4.74
C ILE A 112 -4.23 -6.09 4.02
N ALA A 113 -5.41 -5.50 4.24
CA ALA A 113 -5.63 -4.06 4.10
C ALA A 113 -5.78 -3.44 5.48
N TYR A 114 -5.21 -2.26 5.69
CA TYR A 114 -5.31 -1.52 6.96
C TYR A 114 -5.98 -0.17 6.75
N PHE A 115 -6.65 0.30 7.80
CA PHE A 115 -7.24 1.63 7.83
C PHE A 115 -7.27 2.17 9.25
N TYR A 116 -7.33 3.49 9.36
CA TYR A 116 -7.53 4.16 10.63
C TYR A 116 -9.04 4.33 10.87
N TYR A 117 -9.47 4.07 12.09
CA TYR A 117 -10.80 4.43 12.58
C TYR A 117 -10.61 5.35 13.79
N GLY A 118 -10.75 6.66 13.57
CA GLY A 118 -10.22 7.67 14.49
C GLY A 118 -8.69 7.56 14.59
N ASN A 119 -8.16 7.38 15.80
CA ASN A 119 -6.72 7.25 16.04
C ASN A 119 -6.23 5.79 16.09
N LYS A 120 -7.13 4.81 15.95
CA LYS A 120 -6.79 3.39 16.04
C LYS A 120 -6.56 2.82 14.64
N ILE A 121 -5.43 2.14 14.45
CA ILE A 121 -5.21 1.31 13.27
C ILE A 121 -6.01 0.01 13.40
N THR A 122 -6.68 -0.37 12.32
CA THR A 122 -7.43 -1.61 12.19
C THR A 122 -7.15 -2.24 10.83
N GLN A 123 -7.54 -3.51 10.65
CA GLN A 123 -7.22 -4.30 9.47
C GLN A 123 -8.34 -5.23 9.05
N GLN A 124 -8.37 -5.57 7.76
CA GLN A 124 -9.11 -6.68 7.17
C GLN A 124 -8.11 -7.65 6.54
N MET A 125 -8.33 -8.95 6.70
CA MET A 125 -7.54 -10.00 6.03
C MET A 125 -8.21 -10.46 4.74
N GLY A 126 -7.40 -10.90 3.76
CA GLY A 126 -7.87 -11.54 2.54
C GLY A 126 -8.72 -10.62 1.66
N VAL A 127 -8.16 -9.49 1.24
CA VAL A 127 -8.88 -8.47 0.45
C VAL A 127 -8.59 -8.66 -1.03
N ASP A 128 -9.65 -8.85 -1.83
CA ASP A 128 -9.53 -8.95 -3.28
C ASP A 128 -9.41 -7.56 -3.91
N LEU A 129 -8.28 -7.30 -4.54
CA LEU A 129 -8.09 -6.09 -5.33
C LEU A 129 -8.86 -6.20 -6.64
N LYS A 130 -9.63 -5.17 -6.96
CA LYS A 130 -10.35 -5.04 -8.22
C LYS A 130 -9.65 -4.05 -9.13
N PHE A 131 -9.33 -4.50 -10.33
CA PHE A 131 -8.67 -3.71 -11.36
C PHE A 131 -9.74 -3.24 -12.34
N SER A 132 -9.68 -1.97 -12.73
CA SER A 132 -10.66 -1.41 -13.67
C SER A 132 -10.07 -0.30 -14.50
N PHE A 133 -10.64 -0.13 -15.68
CA PHE A 133 -10.38 0.98 -16.57
C PHE A 133 -11.58 1.91 -16.59
N SER A 134 -11.30 3.20 -16.56
CA SER A 134 -12.34 4.22 -16.63
C SER A 134 -11.94 5.33 -17.61
N VAL A 135 -12.93 5.85 -18.32
CA VAL A 135 -12.85 7.07 -19.12
C VAL A 135 -13.88 8.03 -18.58
N ILE A 136 -13.45 9.19 -18.08
CA ILE A 136 -14.36 10.25 -17.59
C ILE A 136 -13.88 11.59 -18.14
N ALA A 137 -14.69 12.23 -18.97
CA ALA A 137 -14.37 13.54 -19.56
C ALA A 137 -12.95 13.57 -20.18
N ASN A 138 -12.62 12.53 -20.95
CA ASN A 138 -11.32 12.27 -21.58
C ASN A 138 -10.17 11.85 -20.62
N ASN A 139 -10.39 11.74 -19.32
CA ASN A 139 -9.41 11.16 -18.41
C ASN A 139 -9.51 9.63 -18.48
N LEU A 140 -8.50 9.01 -19.06
CA LEU A 140 -8.35 7.55 -19.06
C LEU A 140 -7.55 7.14 -17.82
N SER A 141 -8.04 6.18 -17.05
CA SER A 141 -7.42 5.79 -15.79
C SER A 141 -7.44 4.29 -15.57
N LEU A 142 -6.33 3.76 -15.07
CA LEU A 142 -6.28 2.47 -14.38
C LEU A 142 -6.59 2.72 -12.90
N ILE A 143 -7.58 2.02 -12.37
CA ILE A 143 -8.02 2.09 -10.97
C ILE A 143 -7.88 0.70 -10.36
N ILE A 144 -7.15 0.61 -9.24
CA ILE A 144 -7.00 -0.62 -8.46
C ILE A 144 -7.56 -0.35 -7.07
N ARG A 145 -8.61 -1.06 -6.66
CA ARG A 145 -9.35 -0.76 -5.43
C ARG A 145 -9.50 -1.96 -4.51
N THR A 146 -9.61 -1.70 -3.21
CA THR A 146 -9.84 -2.73 -2.19
C THR A 146 -11.31 -3.15 -2.06
N GLY A 147 -12.25 -2.32 -2.52
CA GLY A 147 -13.66 -2.43 -2.12
C GLY A 147 -13.87 -1.97 -0.67
N GLU A 148 -15.10 -2.11 -0.16
CA GLU A 148 -15.43 -1.83 1.24
C GLU A 148 -14.57 -2.70 2.18
N LEU A 149 -14.10 -2.10 3.27
CA LEU A 149 -13.32 -2.77 4.29
C LEU A 149 -14.05 -2.80 5.63
N LYS A 150 -13.94 -3.91 6.35
CA LYS A 150 -14.48 -4.14 7.68
C LYS A 150 -13.36 -4.60 8.60
N SER A 151 -13.31 -4.06 9.81
CA SER A 151 -12.31 -4.48 10.80
C SER A 151 -12.51 -5.93 11.19
N ILE A 152 -11.41 -6.69 11.23
CA ILE A 152 -11.38 -8.03 11.83
C ILE A 152 -11.73 -8.03 13.33
N SER A 153 -11.51 -6.90 14.01
CA SER A 153 -11.79 -6.77 15.45
C SER A 153 -13.17 -6.21 15.77
N ASN A 154 -13.86 -5.62 14.79
CA ASN A 154 -15.20 -5.05 14.95
C ASN A 154 -15.83 -4.80 13.57
N GLU A 155 -16.75 -5.66 13.14
CA GLU A 155 -17.38 -5.56 11.81
C GLU A 155 -18.19 -4.27 11.57
N PHE A 156 -18.57 -3.54 12.62
CA PHE A 156 -19.23 -2.23 12.52
C PHE A 156 -18.25 -1.09 12.21
N MET A 157 -16.93 -1.33 12.33
CA MET A 157 -15.90 -0.41 11.85
C MET A 157 -15.72 -0.63 10.34
N ILE A 158 -16.50 0.11 9.56
CA ILE A 158 -16.53 0.03 8.10
C ILE A 158 -15.77 1.22 7.49
N HIS A 159 -15.07 0.98 6.39
CA HIS A 159 -14.38 1.99 5.59
C HIS A 159 -14.72 1.78 4.11
N GLN A 160 -14.91 2.86 3.36
CA GLN A 160 -15.32 2.81 1.93
C GLN A 160 -14.22 2.34 0.96
N GLY A 161 -13.16 1.72 1.49
CA GLY A 161 -12.00 1.26 0.74
C GLY A 161 -11.00 2.33 0.31
N PHE A 162 -9.95 1.86 -0.35
CA PHE A 162 -8.90 2.67 -0.93
C PHE A 162 -8.67 2.32 -2.39
N MET A 163 -7.96 3.20 -3.09
CA MET A 163 -7.57 2.97 -4.47
C MET A 163 -6.19 3.53 -4.85
N PHE A 164 -5.55 2.84 -5.79
CA PHE A 164 -4.58 3.44 -6.69
C PHE A 164 -5.30 3.98 -7.91
N VAL A 165 -4.83 5.12 -8.41
CA VAL A 165 -5.26 5.69 -9.70
C VAL A 165 -4.03 6.06 -10.49
N PHE A 166 -3.97 5.61 -11.74
CA PHE A 166 -2.92 5.96 -12.69
C PHE A 166 -3.55 6.47 -13.99
N ARG A 167 -2.98 7.52 -14.56
CA ARG A 167 -3.44 8.17 -15.80
C ARG A 167 -2.47 7.97 -16.97
N SER A 168 -1.35 7.28 -16.76
CA SER A 168 -0.41 6.96 -17.83
C SER A 168 0.39 5.69 -17.55
N GLU A 169 0.88 5.07 -18.62
CA GLU A 169 1.80 3.93 -18.54
C GLU A 169 3.09 4.29 -17.79
N LYS A 170 3.51 5.56 -17.90
CA LYS A 170 4.67 6.08 -17.18
C LYS A 170 4.45 6.06 -15.67
N GLU A 171 3.30 6.53 -15.18
CA GLU A 171 2.98 6.51 -13.75
C GLU A 171 2.95 5.09 -13.20
N ILE A 172 2.37 4.14 -13.94
CA ILE A 172 2.33 2.73 -13.53
C ILE A 172 3.75 2.15 -13.48
N SER A 173 4.57 2.44 -14.49
CA SER A 173 5.96 1.97 -14.57
C SER A 173 6.85 2.59 -13.49
N ASP A 174 6.68 3.87 -13.19
CA ASP A 174 7.38 4.57 -12.12
C ASP A 174 7.03 3.97 -10.76
N PHE A 175 5.75 3.66 -10.52
CA PHE A 175 5.29 2.98 -9.31
C PHE A 175 5.93 1.59 -9.16
N LEU A 176 5.80 0.73 -10.18
CA LEU A 176 6.39 -0.61 -10.22
C LEU A 176 7.91 -0.57 -10.01
N ASN A 177 8.60 0.35 -10.67
CA ASN A 177 10.04 0.53 -10.52
C ASN A 177 10.39 0.97 -9.10
N LYS A 178 9.57 1.78 -8.44
CA LYS A 178 9.86 2.28 -7.09
C LYS A 178 9.73 1.19 -6.04
N ILE A 179 8.75 0.31 -6.18
CA ILE A 179 8.55 -0.82 -5.29
C ILE A 179 9.32 -2.08 -5.71
N SER A 180 10.14 -2.06 -6.76
CA SER A 180 10.75 -3.28 -7.27
C SER A 180 11.51 -4.09 -6.20
N ILE A 181 11.44 -5.42 -6.29
CA ILE A 181 12.11 -6.35 -5.36
C ILE A 181 13.58 -5.99 -5.18
N SER A 182 14.28 -5.63 -6.26
CA SER A 182 15.68 -5.19 -6.20
C SER A 182 15.85 -3.98 -5.28
N LYS A 183 15.05 -2.92 -5.46
CA LYS A 183 15.18 -1.70 -4.63
C LYS A 183 14.81 -1.95 -3.18
N VAL A 184 13.84 -2.82 -2.94
CA VAL A 184 13.47 -3.24 -1.58
C VAL A 184 14.62 -3.99 -0.92
N ASN A 185 15.23 -4.95 -1.62
CA ASN A 185 16.39 -5.68 -1.13
C ASN A 185 17.60 -4.76 -0.90
N ASP A 186 17.84 -3.82 -1.81
CA ASP A 186 18.92 -2.82 -1.66
C ASP A 186 18.67 -1.92 -0.45
N PHE A 187 17.41 -1.55 -0.18
CA PHE A 187 17.05 -0.78 1.01
C PHE A 187 17.30 -1.58 2.29
N ILE A 188 16.88 -2.85 2.32
CA ILE A 188 17.06 -3.73 3.49
C ILE A 188 18.54 -3.94 3.82
N LYS A 189 19.39 -4.11 2.79
CA LYS A 189 20.83 -4.38 2.95
C LYS A 189 21.65 -3.15 3.33
N LYS A 190 21.11 -1.93 3.15
CA LYS A 190 21.86 -0.72 3.47
C LYS A 190 22.16 -0.65 4.97
N PRO A 191 23.41 -0.34 5.36
CA PRO A 191 23.75 -0.10 6.77
C PRO A 191 22.86 1.01 7.33
N LYS A 192 22.17 0.73 8.42
CA LYS A 192 21.34 1.75 9.08
C LYS A 192 22.24 2.55 10.00
N VAL A 193 21.95 3.85 10.14
CA VAL A 193 22.74 4.75 11.00
C VAL A 193 22.89 4.20 12.42
N LYS A 194 21.87 3.51 12.93
CA LYS A 194 21.89 2.86 14.26
C LYS A 194 22.86 1.67 14.36
N ASP A 195 23.23 1.06 13.24
CA ASP A 195 24.19 -0.05 13.19
C ASP A 195 25.64 0.45 13.06
N LEU A 196 25.85 1.71 12.66
CA LEU A 196 27.18 2.32 12.51
C LEU A 196 27.84 2.70 13.86
N PHE A 197 27.07 2.74 14.95
CA PHE A 197 27.55 3.18 16.27
C PHE A 197 27.38 2.12 17.37
N LYS A 198 27.29 0.83 17.00
CA LYS A 198 27.29 -0.28 17.97
C LYS A 198 28.73 -0.67 18.28
N ASN A 199 29.21 -0.27 19.46
CA ASN A 199 30.38 -0.83 20.16
C ASN A 199 29.90 -1.85 21.20
#